data_AF-A0A949WJ50-F1
#
_entry.id   AF-A0A949WJ50-F1
#
_cell.length_a   1.000
_cell.length_b   1.000
_cell.length_c   1.000
_cell.angle_alpha   90.00
_cell.angle_beta   90.00
_cell.angle_gamma   90.00
#
_symmetry.space_group_name_H-M   'P 1'
#
loop_
_entity.id
_entity.type
_entity.pdbx_description
1 polymer ?
#
loop_
_entity_poly.entity_id
_entity_poly.type
_entity_poly.pdbx_seq_one_letter_code
_entity_poly.pdbx_strand_id
1 'polypeptide(L)'
;MAKLPSGAHFCIQDTPLEHLFQSLKSGLTIPDLLLISSLDDLRRHIRFCWLLSLGADCASWIYYDPRSAHVPAGLTLVDSGRTIECPPDSLDRRDRAALETFWQSRRCQSWLAERMDRVRHFQASLRTSSAPEDQLIVSWFTTAQPHLSQHRFPAEKMTA
;
A
#
# COMPACT_ATOMS: atom_id res chain seq x y z
N MET A 1 -4.87 -9.40 -16.13
CA MET A 1 -5.66 -8.96 -14.96
C MET A 1 -6.02 -10.16 -14.12
N ALA A 2 -6.15 -10.00 -12.80
CA ALA A 2 -6.54 -11.11 -11.95
C ALA A 2 -8.06 -11.35 -12.08
N LYS A 3 -8.46 -12.62 -12.01
CA LYS A 3 -9.86 -13.06 -12.09
C LYS A 3 -10.14 -13.96 -10.90
N LEU A 4 -11.24 -13.70 -10.21
CA LEU A 4 -11.73 -14.49 -9.09
C LEU A 4 -12.53 -15.70 -9.60
N PRO A 5 -12.63 -16.78 -8.81
CA PRO A 5 -13.50 -17.93 -9.09
C PRO A 5 -14.96 -17.56 -9.40
N SER A 6 -15.52 -16.54 -8.75
CA SER A 6 -16.86 -16.01 -9.07
C SER A 6 -17.00 -15.41 -10.48
N GLY A 7 -15.88 -15.20 -11.17
CA GLY A 7 -15.82 -14.56 -12.47
C GLY A 7 -15.49 -13.07 -12.40
N ALA A 8 -15.49 -12.47 -11.20
CA ALA A 8 -15.17 -11.06 -11.00
C ALA A 8 -13.69 -10.76 -11.32
N HIS A 9 -13.46 -9.68 -12.07
CA HIS A 9 -12.13 -9.20 -12.38
C HIS A 9 -11.71 -8.12 -11.38
N PHE A 10 -10.45 -8.15 -10.97
CA PHE A 10 -9.90 -7.16 -10.05
C PHE A 10 -8.43 -6.81 -10.33
N CYS A 11 -8.02 -5.70 -9.75
CA CYS A 11 -6.63 -5.26 -9.69
C CYS A 11 -6.36 -4.60 -8.34
N ILE A 12 -5.09 -4.39 -8.01
CA ILE A 12 -4.67 -3.66 -6.82
C ILE A 12 -4.29 -2.22 -7.18
N GLN A 13 -4.42 -1.32 -6.22
CA GLN A 13 -4.12 0.10 -6.34
C GLN A 13 -3.43 0.61 -5.08
N ASP A 14 -2.35 1.36 -5.27
CA ASP A 14 -1.50 1.93 -4.22
C ASP A 14 -1.76 3.41 -3.94
N THR A 15 -2.79 4.02 -4.54
CA THR A 15 -3.10 5.44 -4.36
C THR A 15 -3.15 5.90 -2.90
N PRO A 16 -3.71 5.16 -1.91
CA PRO A 16 -3.61 5.56 -0.51
C PRO A 16 -2.16 5.65 -0.01
N LEU A 17 -1.30 4.70 -0.41
CA LEU A 17 0.13 4.74 -0.12
C LEU A 17 0.83 5.92 -0.82
N GLU A 18 0.45 6.22 -2.07
CA GLU A 18 0.95 7.41 -2.77
C GLU A 18 0.51 8.72 -2.10
N HIS A 19 -0.72 8.79 -1.59
CA HIS A 19 -1.18 9.94 -0.81
C HIS A 19 -0.34 10.11 0.46
N LEU A 20 0.00 9.03 1.17
CA LEU A 20 0.92 9.09 2.31
C LEU A 20 2.28 9.67 1.91
N PHE A 21 2.83 9.25 0.76
CA PHE A 21 4.08 9.81 0.24
C PHE A 21 3.95 11.30 -0.14
N GLN A 22 2.80 11.74 -0.64
CA GLN A 22 2.55 13.13 -1.02
C GLN A 22 2.33 14.04 0.18
N SER A 23 1.59 13.58 1.20
CA SER A 23 1.32 14.36 2.42
C SER A 23 2.61 14.75 3.15
N LEU A 24 3.61 13.88 3.12
CA LEU A 24 4.94 14.17 3.65
C LEU A 24 5.65 15.30 2.90
N LYS A 25 5.50 15.38 1.57
CA LYS A 25 6.08 16.47 0.78
C LYS A 25 5.43 17.83 1.08
N SER A 26 4.18 17.82 1.55
CA SER A 26 3.47 19.02 1.99
C SER A 26 3.73 19.41 3.45
N GLY A 27 4.60 18.69 4.17
CA GLY A 27 4.91 18.96 5.58
C GLY A 27 3.89 18.40 6.58
N LEU A 28 2.94 17.56 6.13
CA LEU A 28 2.05 16.82 7.01
C LEU A 28 2.64 15.42 7.23
N THR A 29 3.41 15.28 8.31
CA THR A 29 4.01 13.99 8.66
C THR A 29 2.97 13.07 9.29
N ILE A 30 2.51 12.09 8.50
CA ILE A 30 1.51 11.10 8.94
C ILE A 30 2.24 9.93 9.63
N PRO A 31 1.96 9.63 10.92
CA PRO A 31 2.60 8.55 11.67
C PRO A 31 2.46 7.16 11.02
N ASP A 32 1.41 6.95 10.22
CA ASP A 32 1.10 5.69 9.55
C ASP A 32 2.27 5.15 8.72
N LEU A 33 3.05 6.02 8.08
CA LEU A 33 4.19 5.57 7.28
C LEU A 33 5.32 4.99 8.14
N LEU A 34 5.47 5.44 9.38
CA LEU A 34 6.42 4.87 10.34
C LEU A 34 5.95 3.51 10.89
N LEU A 35 4.64 3.26 10.90
CA LEU A 35 4.05 1.99 11.33
C LEU A 35 4.28 0.86 10.32
N ILE A 36 4.46 1.17 9.04
CA ILE A 36 4.76 0.17 8.01
C ILE A 36 6.18 -0.40 8.24
N SER A 37 6.25 -1.67 8.64
CA SER A 37 7.51 -2.34 9.00
C SER A 37 7.84 -3.54 8.10
N SER A 38 6.81 -4.14 7.51
CA SER A 38 6.88 -5.34 6.68
C SER A 38 6.04 -5.20 5.42
N LEU A 39 6.21 -6.14 4.48
CA LEU A 39 5.35 -6.21 3.29
C LEU A 39 3.88 -6.44 3.66
N ASP A 40 3.61 -7.13 4.76
CA ASP A 40 2.25 -7.44 5.20
C ASP A 40 1.51 -6.19 5.71
N ASP A 41 2.24 -5.24 6.32
CA ASP A 41 1.66 -3.96 6.75
C ASP A 41 1.11 -3.14 5.57
N LEU A 42 1.64 -3.35 4.36
CA LEU A 42 1.13 -2.69 3.15
C LEU A 42 -0.32 -3.09 2.82
N ARG A 43 -0.82 -4.21 3.34
CA ARG A 43 -2.21 -4.66 3.11
C ARG A 43 -3.24 -3.63 3.57
N ARG A 44 -2.89 -2.79 4.55
CA ARG A 44 -3.74 -1.70 5.07
C ARG A 44 -3.80 -0.50 4.13
N HIS A 45 -2.81 -0.35 3.27
CA HIS A 45 -2.60 0.83 2.44
C HIS A 45 -2.79 0.54 0.95
N ILE A 46 -2.99 -0.73 0.58
CA ILE A 46 -3.29 -1.15 -0.77
C ILE A 46 -4.78 -1.46 -0.88
N ARG A 47 -5.43 -0.70 -1.76
CA ARG A 47 -6.80 -0.98 -2.18
C ARG A 47 -6.79 -2.01 -3.29
N PHE A 48 -7.95 -2.59 -3.51
CA PHE A 48 -8.20 -3.32 -4.74
C PHE A 48 -9.44 -2.73 -5.42
N CYS A 49 -9.47 -2.81 -6.73
CA CYS A 49 -10.50 -2.22 -7.56
C CYS A 49 -11.16 -3.31 -8.38
N TRP A 50 -12.45 -3.10 -8.65
CA TRP A 50 -13.22 -3.95 -9.54
C TRP A 50 -13.06 -3.49 -10.98
N LEU A 51 -13.11 -4.46 -11.88
CA LEU A 51 -13.14 -4.22 -13.31
C LEU A 51 -14.49 -4.68 -13.81
N LEU A 52 -15.33 -3.72 -14.15
CA LEU A 52 -16.70 -3.93 -14.58
C LEU A 52 -16.87 -3.51 -16.03
N SER A 53 -17.91 -4.00 -16.70
CA SER A 53 -18.23 -3.56 -18.07
C SER A 53 -18.58 -2.06 -18.09
N LEU A 54 -18.19 -1.37 -19.15
CA LEU A 54 -18.60 0.01 -19.42
C LEU A 54 -20.14 0.12 -19.35
N GLY A 55 -20.64 1.07 -18.56
CA GLY A 55 -22.08 1.29 -18.36
C GLY A 55 -22.71 0.51 -17.20
N ALA A 56 -21.94 -0.26 -16.43
CA ALA A 56 -22.38 -0.72 -15.12
C ALA A 56 -22.74 0.50 -14.24
N ASP A 57 -23.91 0.46 -13.60
CA ASP A 57 -24.41 1.54 -12.74
C ASP A 57 -23.59 1.61 -11.45
N CYS A 58 -22.44 2.28 -11.53
CA CYS A 58 -21.44 2.34 -10.46
C CYS A 58 -20.94 3.77 -10.32
N ALA A 59 -21.23 4.39 -9.17
CA ALA A 59 -20.92 5.78 -8.86
C ALA A 59 -19.54 5.98 -8.21
N SER A 60 -18.46 5.39 -8.76
CA SER A 60 -17.11 5.75 -8.29
C SER A 60 -16.11 5.94 -9.42
N TRP A 61 -15.36 7.04 -9.31
CA TRP A 61 -14.24 7.40 -10.19
C TRP A 61 -12.95 7.19 -9.40
N ILE A 62 -11.96 6.55 -10.02
CA ILE A 62 -10.67 6.28 -9.39
C ILE A 62 -9.58 7.13 -10.04
N TYR A 63 -8.72 7.72 -9.21
CA TYR A 63 -7.45 8.26 -9.65
C TYR A 63 -6.47 7.14 -10.05
N TYR A 64 -6.12 7.09 -11.32
CA TYR A 64 -5.31 6.01 -11.90
C TYR A 64 -3.81 6.38 -11.90
N ASP A 65 -2.94 5.58 -11.27
CA ASP A 65 -1.48 5.79 -11.38
C ASP A 65 -1.06 5.55 -12.84
N PRO A 66 -0.40 6.51 -13.52
CA PRO A 66 0.04 6.38 -14.91
C PRO A 66 0.95 5.18 -15.20
N ARG A 67 1.63 4.64 -14.20
CA ARG A 67 2.52 3.48 -14.30
C ARG A 67 1.77 2.15 -14.23
N SER A 68 0.47 2.17 -13.91
CA SER A 68 -0.36 0.96 -13.90
C SER A 68 -0.70 0.52 -15.34
N ALA A 69 -0.79 -0.79 -15.56
CA ALA A 69 -1.16 -1.35 -16.86
C ALA A 69 -2.60 -0.98 -17.24
N HIS A 70 -2.80 -0.37 -18.40
CA HIS A 70 -4.08 0.18 -18.86
C HIS A 70 -5.28 -0.75 -18.59
N VAL A 71 -6.39 -0.14 -18.18
CA VAL A 71 -7.69 -0.82 -18.12
C VAL A 71 -8.05 -1.28 -19.54
N PRO A 72 -8.36 -2.57 -19.77
CA PRO A 72 -8.73 -3.07 -21.08
C PRO A 72 -9.94 -2.36 -21.65
N ALA A 73 -9.98 -2.30 -22.98
CA ALA A 73 -11.13 -1.81 -23.72
C ALA A 73 -12.41 -2.56 -23.30
N GLY A 74 -13.51 -1.84 -23.16
CA GLY A 74 -14.78 -2.42 -22.73
C GLY A 74 -14.99 -2.44 -21.22
N LEU A 75 -13.96 -2.18 -20.42
CA LEU A 75 -14.01 -2.23 -18.95
C LEU A 75 -13.81 -0.85 -18.33
N THR A 76 -14.37 -0.67 -17.13
CA THR A 76 -14.17 0.46 -16.23
C THR A 76 -13.66 -0.03 -14.89
N LEU A 77 -12.86 0.80 -14.23
CA LEU A 77 -12.22 0.50 -12.96
C LEU A 77 -12.97 1.23 -11.83
N VAL A 78 -13.44 0.47 -10.84
CA VAL A 78 -14.38 0.91 -9.80
C VAL A 78 -13.78 0.62 -8.43
N ASP A 79 -13.84 1.58 -7.51
CA ASP A 79 -13.24 1.40 -6.18
C ASP A 79 -14.05 0.38 -5.41
N SER A 80 -13.36 -0.60 -4.82
CA SER A 80 -14.04 -1.51 -3.90
C SER A 80 -14.38 -0.81 -2.58
N GLY A 81 -13.75 0.34 -2.29
CA GLY A 81 -13.83 1.04 -1.01
C GLY A 81 -13.16 0.26 0.13
N ARG A 82 -12.39 -0.78 -0.21
CA ARG A 82 -11.83 -1.74 0.75
C ARG A 82 -10.35 -2.00 0.46
N THR A 83 -9.65 -2.46 1.48
CA THR A 83 -8.23 -2.81 1.43
C THR A 83 -8.07 -4.31 1.35
N ILE A 84 -6.85 -4.76 1.06
CA ILE A 84 -6.51 -6.19 1.06
C ILE A 84 -6.61 -6.80 2.47
N GLU A 85 -6.35 -6.01 3.53
CA GLU A 85 -6.56 -6.46 4.92
C GLU A 85 -8.05 -6.67 5.23
N CYS A 86 -8.92 -5.77 4.75
CA CYS A 86 -10.35 -5.76 5.05
C CYS A 86 -11.21 -5.91 3.79
N PRO A 87 -11.18 -7.06 3.09
CA PRO A 87 -11.97 -7.26 1.89
C PRO A 87 -13.48 -7.32 2.21
N PRO A 88 -14.36 -6.92 1.27
CA PRO A 88 -15.81 -6.87 1.45
C PRO A 88 -16.39 -8.18 1.98
N ASP A 89 -17.35 -8.09 2.90
CA ASP A 89 -18.03 -9.24 3.50
C ASP A 89 -18.73 -10.14 2.46
N SER A 90 -19.15 -9.54 1.34
CA SER A 90 -19.79 -10.24 0.23
C SER A 90 -18.88 -11.19 -0.56
N LEU A 91 -17.56 -11.10 -0.41
CA LEU A 91 -16.64 -12.06 -1.02
C LEU A 91 -16.76 -13.42 -0.35
N ASP A 92 -17.02 -14.44 -1.15
CA ASP A 92 -17.06 -15.80 -0.65
C ASP A 92 -15.66 -16.31 -0.24
N ARG A 93 -15.63 -17.48 0.41
CA ARG A 93 -14.38 -18.06 0.90
C ARG A 93 -13.38 -18.39 -0.23
N ARG A 94 -13.86 -18.75 -1.42
CA ARG A 94 -13.01 -19.15 -2.56
C ARG A 94 -12.35 -17.92 -3.17
N ASP A 95 -13.10 -16.85 -3.34
CA ASP A 95 -12.61 -15.59 -3.85
C ASP A 95 -11.62 -14.93 -2.87
N ARG A 96 -11.88 -15.00 -1.56
CA ARG A 96 -10.91 -14.56 -0.54
C ARG A 96 -9.60 -15.34 -0.65
N ALA A 97 -9.66 -16.66 -0.77
CA ALA A 97 -8.46 -17.47 -0.95
C ALA A 97 -7.72 -17.15 -2.27
N ALA A 98 -8.44 -16.83 -3.35
CA ALA A 98 -7.84 -16.41 -4.61
C ALA A 98 -7.16 -15.04 -4.48
N LEU A 99 -7.75 -14.10 -3.73
CA LEU A 99 -7.13 -12.82 -3.40
C LEU A 99 -5.83 -13.02 -2.62
N GLU A 100 -5.82 -13.89 -1.61
CA GLU A 100 -4.60 -14.25 -0.87
C GLU A 100 -3.55 -14.91 -1.75
N THR A 101 -3.98 -15.81 -2.64
CA THR A 101 -3.08 -16.47 -3.61
C THR A 101 -2.44 -15.43 -4.53
N PHE A 102 -3.22 -14.45 -5.01
CA PHE A 102 -2.70 -13.35 -5.80
C PHE A 102 -1.72 -12.48 -4.99
N TRP A 103 -2.05 -12.16 -3.74
CA TRP A 103 -1.17 -11.42 -2.83
C TRP A 103 0.19 -12.10 -2.68
N GLN A 104 0.19 -13.42 -2.49
CA GLN A 104 1.40 -14.23 -2.34
C GLN A 104 2.13 -14.49 -3.67
N SER A 105 1.54 -14.13 -4.81
CA SER A 105 2.15 -14.38 -6.12
C SER A 105 3.47 -13.64 -6.29
N ARG A 106 4.43 -14.26 -6.98
CA ARG A 106 5.77 -13.66 -7.24
C ARG A 106 5.68 -12.27 -7.85
N ARG A 107 4.73 -12.05 -8.77
CA ARG A 107 4.51 -10.76 -9.42
C ARG A 107 4.07 -9.70 -8.40
N CYS A 108 3.09 -10.02 -7.56
CA CYS A 108 2.62 -9.10 -6.53
C CYS A 108 3.73 -8.81 -5.51
N GLN A 109 4.41 -9.84 -5.02
CA GLN A 109 5.51 -9.71 -4.06
C GLN A 109 6.67 -8.85 -4.58
N SER A 110 7.03 -8.97 -5.87
CA SER A 110 8.07 -8.12 -6.47
C SER A 110 7.65 -6.64 -6.49
N TRP A 111 6.41 -6.36 -6.87
CA TRP A 111 5.85 -5.00 -6.86
C TRP A 111 5.73 -4.43 -5.42
N LEU A 112 5.34 -5.26 -4.45
CA LEU A 112 5.29 -4.87 -3.03
C LEU A 112 6.67 -4.53 -2.48
N ALA A 113 7.71 -5.27 -2.89
CA ALA A 113 9.08 -4.98 -2.49
C ALA A 113 9.52 -3.59 -2.96
N GLU A 114 9.23 -3.21 -4.21
CA GLU A 114 9.51 -1.86 -4.73
C GLU A 114 8.79 -0.76 -3.93
N ARG A 115 7.56 -1.03 -3.47
CA ARG A 115 6.81 -0.09 -2.61
C ARG A 115 7.39 -0.01 -1.20
N MET A 116 7.81 -1.12 -0.62
CA MET A 116 8.52 -1.12 0.66
C MET A 116 9.85 -0.39 0.58
N ASP A 117 10.59 -0.49 -0.52
CA ASP A 117 11.84 0.24 -0.68
C ASP A 117 11.61 1.76 -0.71
N ARG A 118 10.52 2.21 -1.32
CA ARG A 118 10.09 3.62 -1.23
C ARG A 118 9.72 4.01 0.20
N VAL A 119 8.94 3.20 0.91
CA VAL A 119 8.62 3.44 2.34
C VAL A 119 9.91 3.58 3.15
N ARG A 120 10.86 2.65 3.01
CA ARG A 120 12.14 2.68 3.72
C ARG A 120 12.96 3.92 3.39
N HIS A 121 13.02 4.31 2.11
CA HIS A 121 13.70 5.52 1.70
C HIS A 121 13.10 6.75 2.38
N PHE A 122 11.77 6.88 2.42
CA PHE A 122 11.11 7.98 3.13
C PHE A 122 11.35 7.96 4.64
N GLN A 123 11.27 6.79 5.27
CA GLN A 123 11.57 6.63 6.69
C GLN A 123 13.02 7.04 7.02
N ALA A 124 13.98 6.75 6.13
CA ALA A 124 15.37 7.19 6.28
C ALA A 124 15.48 8.72 6.19
N SER A 125 14.85 9.33 5.18
CA SER A 125 14.84 10.80 5.01
C SER A 125 14.26 11.54 6.23
N LEU A 126 13.18 11.01 6.82
CA LEU A 126 12.59 11.58 8.05
C LEU A 126 13.57 11.53 9.23
N ARG A 127 14.35 10.46 9.37
CA ARG A 127 15.33 10.34 10.48
C ARG A 127 16.50 11.30 10.34
N THR A 128 16.93 11.57 9.11
CA THR A 128 18.02 12.51 8.83
C THR A 128 17.53 13.95 8.71
N SER A 129 16.22 14.20 8.86
CA SER A 129 15.64 15.52 8.77
C SER A 129 16.11 16.41 9.93
N SER A 130 16.48 17.65 9.58
CA SER A 130 16.79 18.68 10.57
C SER A 130 15.54 19.44 11.04
N ALA A 131 14.36 19.12 10.52
CA ALA A 131 13.12 19.77 10.93
C ALA A 131 12.73 19.36 12.36
N PRO A 132 12.43 20.32 13.27
CA PRO A 132 12.07 20.00 14.65
C PRO A 132 10.85 19.08 14.79
N GLU A 133 9.86 19.24 13.92
CA GLU A 133 8.64 18.44 13.91
C GLU A 133 8.93 16.97 13.57
N ASP A 134 9.78 16.72 12.58
CA ASP A 134 10.21 15.36 12.21
C ASP A 134 11.00 14.70 13.36
N GLN A 135 11.86 15.46 14.04
CA GLN A 135 12.61 14.97 15.21
C GLN A 135 11.68 14.61 16.38
N LEU A 136 10.64 15.39 16.62
CA LEU A 136 9.61 15.08 17.62
C LEU A 136 8.86 13.79 17.28
N ILE A 137 8.50 13.61 16.00
CA ILE A 137 7.77 12.41 15.57
C ILE A 137 8.66 11.16 15.65
N VAL A 138 9.91 11.25 15.18
CA VAL A 138 10.88 10.14 15.24
C VAL A 138 11.20 9.79 16.70
N SER A 139 11.41 10.77 17.57
CA SER A 139 11.68 10.53 18.99
C SER A 139 10.48 9.94 19.74
N TRP A 140 9.28 10.45 19.49
CA TRP A 140 8.05 9.87 20.04
C TRP A 140 7.88 8.41 19.61
N PHE A 141 8.07 8.13 18.32
CA PHE A 141 7.90 6.79 17.77
C PHE A 141 8.92 5.78 18.30
N THR A 142 10.19 6.18 18.38
CA THR A 142 11.26 5.34 18.94
C THR A 142 11.07 5.07 20.43
N THR A 143 10.52 6.04 21.17
CA THR A 143 10.24 5.91 22.61
C THR A 143 8.98 5.07 22.87
N ALA A 144 7.91 5.28 22.10
CA ALA A 144 6.62 4.64 22.29
C ALA A 144 6.57 3.19 21.78
N GLN A 145 7.37 2.83 20.77
CA GLN A 145 7.37 1.49 20.16
C GLN A 145 8.78 0.87 20.03
N PRO A 146 9.47 0.60 21.16
CA PRO A 146 10.84 0.10 21.16
C PRO A 146 10.98 -1.31 20.53
N HIS A 147 9.93 -2.14 20.58
CA HIS A 147 9.91 -3.50 20.04
C HIS A 147 9.86 -3.56 18.51
N LEU A 148 9.25 -2.57 17.86
CA LEU A 148 9.27 -2.47 16.40
C LEU A 148 10.61 -1.96 15.87
N SER A 149 11.41 -1.27 16.70
CA SER A 149 12.74 -0.78 16.36
C SER A 149 13.80 -1.89 16.23
N GLN A 150 13.55 -3.08 16.79
CA GLN A 150 14.54 -4.18 16.84
C GLN A 150 14.57 -5.06 15.58
N HIS A 151 13.47 -5.18 14.84
CA HIS A 151 13.44 -5.88 13.54
C HIS A 151 13.96 -5.02 12.36
N ARG A 152 14.37 -3.79 12.64
CA ARG A 152 14.20 -2.68 11.69
C ARG A 152 15.46 -2.15 11.02
N PHE A 153 16.66 -2.45 11.51
CA PHE A 153 17.86 -1.74 11.05
C PHE A 153 19.03 -2.71 10.89
N PRO A 154 19.49 -3.04 9.67
CA PRO A 154 20.88 -3.42 9.54
C PRO A 154 21.67 -2.19 9.98
N ALA A 155 22.42 -2.31 11.08
CA ALA A 155 23.41 -1.31 11.43
C ALA A 155 24.29 -1.12 10.19
N GLU A 156 24.17 0.04 9.53
CA GLU A 156 25.20 0.44 8.59
C GLU A 156 26.49 0.42 9.39
N LYS A 157 27.38 -0.51 9.03
CA LYS A 157 28.74 -0.52 9.54
C LYS A 157 29.32 0.84 9.18
N MET A 158 29.40 1.74 10.14
CA MET A 158 30.33 2.85 10.11
C MET A 158 31.72 2.22 10.02
N THR A 159 32.22 2.07 8.79
CA THR A 159 33.65 1.87 8.57
C THR A 159 34.31 3.18 8.93
N ALA A 160 35.05 3.14 10.04
CA ALA A 160 36.02 4.15 10.44
C ALA A 160 37.17 4.21 9.42
#